data_AF-A0A261CED7-F1
#
_entry.id   AF-A0A261CED7-F1
#
_cell.length_a   1.000
_cell.length_b   1.000
_cell.length_c   1.000
_cell.angle_alpha   90.00
_cell.angle_beta   90.00
_cell.angle_gamma   90.00
#
_symmetry.space_group_name_H-M   'P 1'
#
loop_
_entity.id
_entity.type
_entity.pdbx_description
1 polymer ?
#
loop_
_entity_poly.entity_id
_entity_poly.type
_entity_poly.pdbx_seq_one_letter_code
_entity_poly.pdbx_strand_id
1 'polypeptide(L)'
;MDRRSSSMEPAAGGNLENQLSLVSVFYQGKLLKLPGTQDHIHRVVFRILKNVCGLVSHLAVNFPEGWDKEKPDNATILTLTQLFNRIAKPFASNWSGSYNTDVLKDWGERTCSQKVAMEITTYAYECAVPRPADLNTYYKSFTSETYGETNLEQMASIIDELGIGSHDVFVDLGSGIGQLVCFTAAYAKCRKSVGIELSQTPANYAKNLGGYFKQLMAHFGKSHGRFEHHQGDFLNPKFKKLIVEEATVIFINNFAFAPDLMFRITNELLQDLKHGTRIVTTKPFGALKKDITYRSTGGALTLIRYYEAERQKKLDPKSREGSDEVNDESEKKTKKRKNKETEAECSSTSQSTGNHKKKEKMSNKKVSRTVFTASTGALLSPNHYK
;
A
#
# COMPACT_ATOMS: atom_id res chain seq x y z
N MET A 1 -22.11 -59.83 27.08
CA MET A 1 -21.40 -59.84 28.37
C MET A 1 -19.94 -59.51 28.09
N ASP A 2 -19.66 -58.30 27.63
CA ASP A 2 -19.32 -57.13 28.47
C ASP A 2 -18.00 -57.28 29.22
N ARG A 3 -16.93 -56.76 28.59
CA ARG A 3 -15.81 -56.15 29.32
C ARG A 3 -15.64 -54.73 28.78
N ARG A 4 -16.22 -53.77 29.50
CA ARG A 4 -16.03 -52.33 29.31
C ARG A 4 -14.56 -51.98 29.62
N SER A 5 -13.80 -51.58 28.60
CA SER A 5 -12.61 -50.75 28.82
C SER A 5 -13.02 -49.28 28.69
N SER A 6 -13.05 -48.59 29.82
CA SER A 6 -13.20 -47.14 29.91
C SER A 6 -11.97 -46.46 29.28
N SER A 7 -12.07 -46.04 28.02
CA SER A 7 -11.15 -45.05 27.44
C SER A 7 -11.61 -43.67 27.90
N MET A 8 -10.88 -43.07 28.84
CA MET A 8 -11.04 -41.65 29.19
C MET A 8 -10.74 -40.81 27.95
N GLU A 9 -11.73 -40.06 27.48
CA GLU A 9 -11.48 -38.93 26.58
C GLU A 9 -10.58 -37.91 27.29
N PRO A 10 -9.56 -37.36 26.62
CA PRO A 10 -8.78 -36.28 27.20
C PRO A 10 -9.69 -35.05 27.29
N ALA A 11 -9.88 -34.55 28.50
CA ALA A 11 -10.61 -33.34 28.79
C ALA A 11 -10.12 -32.19 27.90
N ALA A 12 -11.02 -31.69 27.04
CA ALA A 12 -10.87 -30.43 26.33
C ALA A 12 -10.97 -29.27 27.33
N GLY A 13 -9.94 -29.09 28.15
CA GLY A 13 -9.86 -28.10 29.23
C GLY A 13 -8.63 -27.19 29.12
N GLY A 14 -8.12 -26.95 27.91
CA GLY A 14 -7.04 -26.00 27.67
C GLY A 14 -7.54 -24.56 27.54
N ASN A 15 -7.56 -23.81 28.64
CA ASN A 15 -7.66 -22.34 28.76
C ASN A 15 -8.31 -21.57 27.59
N LEU A 16 -9.64 -21.48 27.59
CA LEU A 16 -10.40 -20.52 26.76
C LEU A 16 -10.33 -19.06 27.30
N GLU A 17 -9.82 -18.84 28.52
CA GLU A 17 -9.92 -17.55 29.23
C GLU A 17 -8.98 -16.44 28.73
N ASN A 18 -8.03 -16.76 27.83
CA ASN A 18 -6.93 -15.87 27.45
C ASN A 18 -7.00 -15.35 26.01
N GLN A 19 -8.17 -15.41 25.37
CA GLN A 19 -8.37 -15.02 23.96
C GLN A 19 -9.40 -13.89 23.83
N LEU A 20 -9.05 -12.83 23.10
CA LEU A 20 -10.00 -11.81 22.66
C LEU A 20 -10.71 -12.30 21.41
N SER A 21 -12.04 -12.34 21.45
CA SER A 21 -12.86 -12.72 20.30
C SER A 21 -13.71 -11.54 19.83
N LEU A 22 -13.77 -11.29 18.52
CA LEU A 22 -14.56 -10.21 17.93
C LEU A 22 -15.49 -10.75 16.83
N VAL A 23 -16.80 -10.56 17.01
CA VAL A 23 -17.83 -10.96 16.06
C VAL A 23 -17.71 -10.12 14.78
N SER A 24 -17.79 -10.76 13.61
CA SER A 24 -17.82 -10.03 12.35
C SER A 24 -19.26 -9.66 11.98
N VAL A 25 -19.44 -8.43 11.48
CA VAL A 25 -20.68 -7.93 10.87
C VAL A 25 -20.59 -7.87 9.33
N PHE A 26 -19.47 -8.33 8.76
CA PHE A 26 -19.18 -8.28 7.33
C PHE A 26 -19.69 -9.52 6.60
N TYR A 27 -19.96 -9.39 5.31
CA TYR A 27 -20.42 -10.51 4.48
C TYR A 27 -19.45 -11.70 4.54
N GLN A 28 -19.95 -12.88 4.94
CA GLN A 28 -19.17 -14.11 5.15
C GLN A 28 -17.99 -13.96 6.13
N GLY A 29 -17.96 -12.88 6.90
CA GLY A 29 -16.93 -12.59 7.87
C GLY A 29 -16.84 -13.65 8.96
N LYS A 30 -15.64 -13.92 9.44
CA LYS A 30 -15.37 -14.93 10.48
C LYS A 30 -15.12 -14.29 11.84
N LEU A 31 -15.39 -15.04 12.90
CA LEU A 31 -15.03 -14.64 14.26
C LEU A 31 -13.52 -14.44 14.33
N LEU A 32 -13.07 -13.24 14.66
CA LEU A 32 -11.65 -12.94 14.86
C LEU A 32 -11.25 -13.38 16.26
N LYS A 33 -10.11 -14.06 16.37
CA LYS A 33 -9.58 -14.61 17.61
C LYS A 33 -8.13 -14.19 17.77
N LEU A 34 -7.84 -13.34 18.77
CA LEU A 34 -6.49 -12.80 19.01
C LEU A 34 -6.00 -13.16 20.43
N PRO A 35 -4.68 -13.31 20.65
CA PRO A 35 -4.15 -13.68 21.95
C PRO A 35 -4.28 -12.50 22.94
N GLY A 36 -5.24 -12.60 23.86
CA GLY A 36 -5.59 -11.52 24.79
C GLY A 36 -4.59 -11.32 25.94
N THR A 37 -3.57 -12.17 26.05
CA THR A 37 -2.51 -12.06 27.06
C THR A 37 -1.46 -10.99 26.73
N GLN A 38 -1.46 -10.46 25.51
CA GLN A 38 -0.46 -9.49 25.04
C GLN A 38 -1.06 -8.07 25.02
N ASP A 39 -0.42 -7.11 25.72
CA ASP A 39 -0.91 -5.72 25.87
C ASP A 39 -1.20 -5.04 24.52
N HIS A 40 -0.29 -5.18 23.55
CA HIS A 40 -0.45 -4.53 22.25
C HIS A 40 -1.66 -5.06 21.46
N ILE A 41 -2.11 -6.29 21.71
CA ILE A 41 -3.28 -6.87 21.04
C ILE A 41 -4.57 -6.15 21.45
N HIS A 42 -4.69 -5.71 22.71
CA HIS A 42 -5.83 -4.92 23.17
C HIS A 42 -5.93 -3.62 22.37
N ARG A 43 -4.79 -2.96 22.11
CA ARG A 43 -4.75 -1.73 21.30
C ARG A 43 -5.22 -1.97 19.86
N VAL A 44 -4.82 -3.09 19.25
CA VAL A 44 -5.31 -3.45 17.90
C VAL A 44 -6.82 -3.71 17.92
N VAL A 45 -7.33 -4.45 18.91
CA VAL A 45 -8.78 -4.69 19.06
C VAL A 45 -9.54 -3.37 19.24
N PHE A 46 -9.03 -2.46 20.05
CA PHE A 46 -9.63 -1.14 20.24
C PHE A 46 -9.65 -0.32 18.93
N ARG A 47 -8.58 -0.35 18.13
CA ARG A 47 -8.57 0.28 16.80
C ARG A 47 -9.61 -0.32 15.87
N ILE A 48 -9.76 -1.65 15.85
CA ILE A 48 -10.78 -2.33 15.06
C ILE A 48 -12.19 -1.91 15.51
N LEU A 49 -12.46 -1.86 16.82
CA LEU A 49 -13.72 -1.37 17.37
C LEU A 49 -14.01 0.06 16.90
N LYS A 50 -13.05 0.97 17.01
CA LYS A 50 -13.20 2.37 16.54
C LYS A 50 -13.54 2.43 15.06
N ASN A 51 -12.84 1.65 14.23
CA ASN A 51 -13.12 1.62 12.80
C ASN A 51 -14.53 1.08 12.50
N VAL A 52 -14.90 -0.08 13.05
CA VAL A 52 -16.19 -0.73 12.77
C VAL A 52 -17.37 0.07 13.33
N CYS A 53 -17.27 0.58 14.55
CA CYS A 53 -18.30 1.45 15.14
C CYS A 53 -18.38 2.81 14.43
N GLY A 54 -17.27 3.31 13.86
CA GLY A 54 -17.29 4.50 13.02
C GLY A 54 -18.03 4.31 11.69
N LEU A 55 -18.05 3.08 11.16
CA LEU A 55 -18.85 2.72 9.98
C LEU A 55 -20.32 2.47 10.34
N VAL A 56 -20.57 1.84 11.50
CA VAL A 56 -21.92 1.49 11.98
C VAL A 56 -22.08 1.98 13.41
N SER A 57 -22.53 3.23 13.58
CA SER A 57 -22.64 3.90 14.89
C SER A 57 -23.53 3.14 15.88
N HIS A 58 -24.55 2.44 15.41
CA HIS A 58 -25.45 1.64 16.25
C HIS A 58 -24.73 0.47 16.97
N LEU A 59 -23.56 0.02 16.49
CA LEU A 59 -22.77 -1.00 17.19
C LEU A 59 -22.16 -0.48 18.51
N ALA A 60 -22.10 0.85 18.69
CA ALA A 60 -21.61 1.50 19.90
C ALA A 60 -22.72 2.15 20.74
N VAL A 61 -24.00 1.84 20.52
CA VAL A 61 -25.13 2.52 21.20
C VAL A 61 -25.09 2.41 22.73
N ASN A 62 -24.51 1.33 23.27
CA ASN A 62 -24.36 1.12 24.72
C ASN A 62 -22.92 1.37 25.22
N PHE A 63 -22.07 2.01 24.41
CA PHE A 63 -20.73 2.36 24.85
C PHE A 63 -20.77 3.64 25.69
N PRO A 64 -19.86 3.81 26.66
CA PRO A 64 -19.74 5.06 27.40
C PRO A 64 -19.54 6.26 26.47
N GLU A 65 -20.03 7.44 26.86
CA GLU A 65 -19.77 8.66 26.12
C GLU A 65 -18.26 8.94 26.04
N GLY A 66 -17.76 9.29 24.86
CA GLY A 66 -16.34 9.57 24.65
C GLY A 66 -15.42 8.34 24.68
N TRP A 67 -15.95 7.12 24.66
CA TRP A 67 -15.16 5.87 24.69
C TRP A 67 -14.01 5.80 23.67
N ASP A 68 -14.14 6.51 22.54
CA ASP A 68 -13.20 6.51 21.42
C ASP A 68 -12.15 7.63 21.50
N LYS A 69 -12.29 8.59 22.44
CA LYS A 69 -11.39 9.74 22.61
C LYS A 69 -10.22 9.43 23.54
N GLU A 70 -10.37 8.46 24.43
CA GLU A 70 -9.35 8.12 25.43
C GLU A 70 -8.44 6.96 24.97
N LYS A 71 -7.36 6.74 25.71
CA LYS A 71 -6.53 5.53 25.60
C LYS A 71 -6.93 4.57 26.73
N PRO A 72 -7.97 3.73 26.52
CA PRO A 72 -8.46 2.85 27.57
C PRO A 72 -7.42 1.79 27.96
N ASP A 73 -7.49 1.35 29.20
CA ASP A 73 -6.74 0.19 29.67
C ASP A 73 -7.31 -1.13 29.10
N ASN A 74 -6.58 -2.22 29.31
CA ASN A 74 -6.97 -3.53 28.78
C ASN A 74 -8.30 -4.04 29.36
N ALA A 75 -8.62 -3.70 30.62
CA ALA A 75 -9.87 -4.11 31.26
C ALA A 75 -11.09 -3.41 30.61
N THR A 76 -10.93 -2.13 30.29
CA THR A 76 -11.92 -1.33 29.58
C THR A 76 -12.09 -1.86 28.15
N ILE A 77 -10.99 -2.14 27.44
CA ILE A 77 -11.04 -2.71 26.07
C ILE A 77 -11.76 -4.06 26.07
N LEU A 78 -11.51 -4.92 27.06
CA LEU A 78 -12.22 -6.19 27.21
C LEU A 78 -13.73 -5.96 27.39
N THR A 79 -14.12 -5.01 28.23
CA THR A 79 -15.52 -4.65 28.48
C THR A 79 -16.19 -4.13 27.19
N LEU A 80 -15.54 -3.22 26.47
CA LEU A 80 -16.03 -2.72 25.18
C LEU A 80 -16.18 -3.84 24.16
N THR A 81 -15.23 -4.78 24.12
CA THR A 81 -15.27 -5.95 23.23
C THR A 81 -16.48 -6.85 23.54
N GLN A 82 -16.79 -7.07 24.82
CA GLN A 82 -17.96 -7.85 25.25
C GLN A 82 -19.27 -7.15 24.88
N LEU A 83 -19.37 -5.83 25.11
CA LEU A 83 -20.53 -5.02 24.73
C LEU A 83 -20.74 -5.06 23.21
N PHE A 84 -19.67 -4.84 22.44
CA PHE A 84 -19.70 -4.92 20.98
C PHE A 84 -20.25 -6.27 20.53
N ASN A 85 -19.69 -7.37 21.03
CA ASN A 85 -20.09 -8.71 20.61
C ASN A 85 -21.56 -9.02 20.92
N ARG A 86 -22.14 -8.47 22.00
CA ARG A 86 -23.56 -8.63 22.32
C ARG A 86 -24.43 -7.94 21.28
N ILE A 87 -24.04 -6.74 20.84
CA ILE A 87 -24.79 -5.94 19.85
C ILE A 87 -24.56 -6.45 18.43
N ALA A 88 -23.33 -6.84 18.09
CA ALA A 88 -22.94 -7.28 16.76
C ALA A 88 -23.57 -8.62 16.34
N LYS A 89 -23.90 -9.51 17.28
CA LYS A 89 -24.48 -10.83 16.98
C LYS A 89 -25.80 -10.75 16.17
N PRO A 90 -26.84 -10.02 16.62
CA PRO A 90 -28.04 -9.79 15.81
C PRO A 90 -27.75 -9.15 14.45
N PHE A 91 -26.85 -8.16 14.40
CA PHE A 91 -26.44 -7.51 13.14
C PHE A 91 -25.85 -8.53 12.17
N ALA A 92 -24.88 -9.32 12.61
CA ALA A 92 -24.23 -10.36 11.81
C ALA A 92 -25.22 -11.39 11.26
N SER A 93 -26.24 -11.76 12.05
CA SER A 93 -27.32 -12.65 11.61
C SER A 93 -28.18 -12.01 10.54
N ASN A 94 -28.64 -10.78 10.76
CA ASN A 94 -29.56 -10.08 9.85
C ASN A 94 -28.88 -9.66 8.54
N TRP A 95 -27.58 -9.37 8.59
CA TRP A 95 -26.77 -8.93 7.45
C TRP A 95 -26.10 -10.10 6.73
N SER A 96 -26.27 -11.32 7.24
CA SER A 96 -25.79 -12.52 6.56
C SER A 96 -26.42 -12.59 5.17
N GLY A 97 -25.60 -12.66 4.12
CA GLY A 97 -26.09 -12.68 2.74
C GLY A 97 -25.83 -11.41 1.91
N SER A 98 -25.53 -10.26 2.53
CA SER A 98 -25.35 -8.98 1.81
C SER A 98 -24.01 -8.32 2.13
N TYR A 99 -23.43 -7.61 1.14
CA TYR A 99 -22.22 -6.79 1.29
C TYR A 99 -22.46 -5.48 2.06
N ASN A 100 -23.70 -4.99 2.13
CA ASN A 100 -24.11 -3.78 2.87
C ASN A 100 -23.22 -2.55 2.56
N THR A 101 -22.90 -2.35 1.29
CA THR A 101 -21.98 -1.30 0.81
C THR A 101 -22.47 0.11 1.09
N ASP A 102 -23.79 0.34 1.18
CA ASP A 102 -24.37 1.65 1.52
C ASP A 102 -23.97 2.12 2.93
N VAL A 103 -23.74 1.17 3.85
CA VAL A 103 -23.34 1.45 5.23
C VAL A 103 -21.83 1.25 5.41
N LEU A 104 -21.31 0.11 4.96
CA LEU A 104 -19.92 -0.28 5.17
C LEU A 104 -18.96 0.35 4.15
N LYS A 105 -19.45 1.01 3.11
CA LYS A 105 -18.66 1.65 2.04
C LYS A 105 -17.66 0.64 1.45
N ASP A 106 -16.42 1.07 1.19
CA ASP A 106 -15.31 0.22 0.76
C ASP A 106 -15.09 -1.02 1.63
N TRP A 107 -15.47 -1.01 2.92
CA TRP A 107 -15.33 -2.18 3.79
C TRP A 107 -16.39 -3.25 3.50
N GLY A 108 -17.53 -2.88 2.91
CA GLY A 108 -18.55 -3.82 2.48
C GLY A 108 -18.13 -4.64 1.26
N GLU A 109 -17.24 -4.12 0.41
CA GLU A 109 -16.84 -4.78 -0.84
C GLU A 109 -16.05 -6.08 -0.63
N ARG A 110 -16.14 -7.05 -1.55
CA ARG A 110 -15.33 -8.29 -1.43
C ARG A 110 -13.84 -8.04 -1.69
N THR A 111 -13.53 -7.07 -2.53
CA THR A 111 -12.16 -6.63 -2.85
C THR A 111 -11.75 -5.50 -1.93
N CYS A 112 -10.45 -5.33 -1.71
CA CYS A 112 -9.95 -4.20 -0.95
C CYS A 112 -9.74 -3.00 -1.87
N SER A 113 -10.20 -1.82 -1.44
CA SER A 113 -9.59 -0.58 -1.92
C SER A 113 -8.18 -0.43 -1.32
N GLN A 114 -7.38 0.51 -1.84
CA GLN A 114 -6.04 0.79 -1.32
C GLN A 114 -6.09 1.02 0.20
N LYS A 115 -7.00 1.89 0.66
CA LYS A 115 -7.17 2.23 2.07
C LYS A 115 -7.48 1.01 2.93
N VAL A 116 -8.39 0.15 2.49
CA VAL A 116 -8.78 -1.06 3.22
C VAL A 116 -7.63 -2.07 3.27
N ALA A 117 -6.92 -2.27 2.16
CA ALA A 117 -5.76 -3.17 2.11
C ALA A 117 -4.64 -2.70 3.05
N MET A 118 -4.37 -1.38 3.07
CA MET A 118 -3.41 -0.78 3.99
C MET A 118 -3.82 -1.00 5.44
N GLU A 119 -5.06 -0.65 5.81
CA GLU A 119 -5.52 -0.75 7.20
C GLU A 119 -5.48 -2.18 7.73
N ILE A 120 -5.95 -3.17 6.95
CA ILE A 120 -5.89 -4.59 7.34
C ILE A 120 -4.44 -5.08 7.49
N THR A 121 -3.56 -4.66 6.57
CA THR A 121 -2.14 -5.01 6.64
C THR A 121 -1.47 -4.37 7.86
N THR A 122 -1.86 -3.15 8.21
CA THR A 122 -1.38 -2.46 9.42
C THR A 122 -1.85 -3.16 10.70
N TYR A 123 -3.11 -3.59 10.79
CA TYR A 123 -3.55 -4.42 11.93
C TYR A 123 -2.75 -5.72 12.04
N ALA A 124 -2.49 -6.39 10.91
CA ALA A 124 -1.70 -7.61 10.90
C ALA A 124 -0.25 -7.39 11.38
N TYR A 125 0.35 -6.27 10.96
CA TYR A 125 1.66 -5.84 11.41
C TYR A 125 1.67 -5.58 12.93
N GLU A 126 0.73 -4.80 13.44
CA GLU A 126 0.65 -4.48 14.87
C GLU A 126 0.41 -5.72 15.73
N CYS A 127 -0.36 -6.70 15.24
CA CYS A 127 -0.48 -7.99 15.92
C CYS A 127 0.84 -8.79 15.93
N ALA A 128 1.58 -8.76 14.83
CA ALA A 128 2.78 -9.58 14.63
C ALA A 128 4.04 -9.00 15.28
N VAL A 129 4.11 -7.68 15.46
CA VAL A 129 5.29 -6.97 15.94
C VAL A 129 4.95 -6.19 17.22
N PRO A 130 5.13 -6.80 18.40
CA PRO A 130 4.79 -6.19 19.69
C PRO A 130 5.55 -4.89 19.98
N ARG A 131 6.81 -4.83 19.54
CA ARG A 131 7.72 -3.72 19.77
C ARG A 131 8.43 -3.35 18.48
N PRO A 132 7.93 -2.35 17.73
CA PRO A 132 8.53 -1.91 16.47
C PRO A 132 10.03 -1.57 16.58
N ALA A 133 10.47 -1.05 17.72
CA ALA A 133 11.86 -0.71 17.97
C ALA A 133 12.82 -1.91 17.86
N ASP A 134 12.35 -3.14 18.10
CA ASP A 134 13.16 -4.36 17.99
C ASP A 134 13.63 -4.58 16.53
N LEU A 135 12.89 -4.04 15.55
CA LEU A 135 13.21 -4.15 14.13
C LEU A 135 14.43 -3.30 13.73
N ASN A 136 14.71 -2.21 14.46
CA ASN A 136 15.87 -1.34 14.19
C ASN A 136 17.20 -2.11 14.30
N THR A 137 17.23 -3.21 15.07
CA THR A 137 18.43 -4.05 15.22
C THR A 137 18.75 -4.86 13.96
N TYR A 138 17.73 -5.23 13.19
CA TYR A 138 17.85 -5.99 11.95
C TYR A 138 17.97 -5.09 10.72
N TYR A 139 17.47 -3.86 10.84
CA TYR A 139 17.40 -2.87 9.78
C TYR A 139 18.10 -1.58 10.20
N LYS A 140 19.42 -1.65 10.45
CA LYS A 140 20.24 -0.47 10.84
C LYS A 140 20.12 0.74 9.89
N SER A 141 19.63 0.53 8.67
CA SER A 141 19.43 1.55 7.63
C SER A 141 18.01 2.10 7.52
N PHE A 142 17.08 1.62 8.35
CA PHE A 142 15.70 2.09 8.42
C PHE A 142 15.49 2.65 9.82
N THR A 143 15.55 3.97 9.97
CA THR A 143 15.15 4.59 11.24
C THR A 143 13.68 4.25 11.49
N SER A 144 13.27 4.21 12.76
CA SER A 144 11.91 3.85 13.20
C SER A 144 10.77 4.62 12.52
N GLU A 145 11.07 5.76 11.89
CA GLU A 145 10.13 6.58 11.11
C GLU A 145 9.83 5.98 9.71
N THR A 146 10.66 5.06 9.23
CA THR A 146 10.56 4.50 7.86
C THR A 146 9.64 3.29 7.77
N TYR A 147 9.22 2.74 8.92
CA TYR A 147 8.55 1.44 8.99
C TYR A 147 7.03 1.51 8.86
N GLY A 148 6.42 2.66 9.17
CA GLY A 148 4.95 2.77 9.25
C GLY A 148 4.27 3.38 8.04
N GLU A 149 4.91 4.33 7.35
CA GLU A 149 4.20 5.25 6.44
C GLU A 149 4.93 5.48 5.09
N THR A 150 6.08 4.83 4.86
CA THR A 150 6.88 5.07 3.64
C THR A 150 7.06 3.84 2.74
N ASN A 151 6.15 2.85 2.73
CA ASN A 151 6.20 1.89 1.62
C ASN A 151 4.87 1.26 1.17
N LEU A 152 3.75 1.45 1.86
CA LEU A 152 2.47 0.92 1.34
C LEU A 152 1.89 1.83 0.26
N GLU A 153 1.95 3.14 0.44
CA GLU A 153 1.52 4.15 -0.53
C GLU A 153 2.40 4.14 -1.77
N GLN A 154 3.71 3.95 -1.58
CA GLN A 154 4.66 3.79 -2.68
C GLN A 154 4.40 2.49 -3.43
N MET A 155 4.22 1.37 -2.71
CA MET A 155 3.88 0.11 -3.35
C MET A 155 2.52 0.18 -4.06
N ALA A 156 1.53 0.90 -3.52
CA ALA A 156 0.24 1.12 -4.19
C ALA A 156 0.44 1.84 -5.52
N SER A 157 1.24 2.91 -5.51
CA SER A 157 1.58 3.66 -6.71
C SER A 157 2.33 2.80 -7.74
N ILE A 158 3.26 1.95 -7.29
CA ILE A 158 3.95 0.97 -8.15
C ILE A 158 2.95 -0.03 -8.74
N ILE A 159 2.01 -0.55 -7.93
CA ILE A 159 0.96 -1.47 -8.38
C ILE A 159 0.12 -0.83 -9.48
N ASP A 160 -0.32 0.41 -9.26
CA ASP A 160 -1.19 1.13 -10.19
C ASP A 160 -0.45 1.53 -11.47
N GLU A 161 0.78 2.02 -11.38
CA GLU A 161 1.60 2.42 -12.53
C GLU A 161 1.97 1.24 -13.41
N LEU A 162 2.32 0.10 -12.80
CA LEU A 162 2.65 -1.10 -13.54
C LEU A 162 1.41 -1.90 -13.98
N GLY A 163 0.24 -1.59 -13.45
CA GLY A 163 -0.97 -2.39 -13.66
C GLY A 163 -0.83 -3.81 -13.14
N ILE A 164 -0.21 -3.98 -11.96
CA ILE A 164 -0.04 -5.30 -11.34
C ILE A 164 -1.43 -5.86 -10.99
N GLY A 165 -1.72 -7.09 -11.40
CA GLY A 165 -3.05 -7.67 -11.21
C GLY A 165 -3.07 -9.18 -11.02
N SER A 166 -4.27 -9.76 -11.14
CA SER A 166 -4.53 -11.18 -10.86
C SER A 166 -3.82 -12.20 -11.76
N HIS A 167 -3.18 -11.76 -12.84
CA HIS A 167 -2.35 -12.59 -13.71
C HIS A 167 -0.88 -12.63 -13.27
N ASP A 168 -0.48 -11.71 -12.38
CA ASP A 168 0.93 -11.53 -12.00
C ASP A 168 1.39 -12.45 -10.88
N VAL A 169 2.70 -12.76 -10.95
CA VAL A 169 3.46 -13.34 -9.85
C VAL A 169 4.45 -12.28 -9.37
N PHE A 170 4.15 -11.73 -8.20
CA PHE A 170 4.97 -10.75 -7.53
C PHE A 170 5.98 -11.44 -6.61
N VAL A 171 7.25 -11.06 -6.69
CA VAL A 171 8.32 -11.58 -5.83
C VAL A 171 9.10 -10.44 -5.19
N ASP A 172 9.18 -10.43 -3.86
CA ASP A 172 9.94 -9.48 -3.05
C ASP A 172 11.22 -10.13 -2.52
N LEU A 173 12.38 -9.65 -2.99
CA LEU A 173 13.71 -10.18 -2.64
C LEU A 173 14.30 -9.38 -1.48
N GLY A 174 14.43 -10.02 -0.31
CA GLY A 174 14.73 -9.34 0.94
C GLY A 174 13.46 -8.74 1.57
N SER A 175 12.38 -9.54 1.62
CA SER A 175 11.03 -9.07 1.97
C SER A 175 10.86 -8.61 3.42
N GLY A 176 11.87 -8.81 4.27
CA GLY A 176 11.83 -8.53 5.68
C GLY A 176 10.66 -9.20 6.40
N ILE A 177 9.82 -8.40 7.06
CA ILE A 177 8.63 -8.91 7.75
C ILE A 177 7.46 -9.22 6.81
N GLY A 178 7.63 -9.13 5.50
CA GLY A 178 6.62 -9.54 4.52
C GLY A 178 5.37 -8.64 4.43
N GLN A 179 5.41 -7.41 4.94
CA GLN A 179 4.26 -6.50 4.91
C GLN A 179 3.83 -6.16 3.47
N LEU A 180 4.78 -5.86 2.57
CA LEU A 180 4.51 -5.57 1.15
C LEU A 180 3.87 -6.75 0.42
N VAL A 181 4.28 -7.97 0.75
CA VAL A 181 3.75 -9.21 0.15
C VAL A 181 2.27 -9.37 0.50
N CYS A 182 1.89 -9.15 1.76
CA CYS A 182 0.49 -9.20 2.19
C CYS A 182 -0.33 -8.05 1.59
N PHE A 183 0.20 -6.83 1.61
CA PHE A 183 -0.46 -5.68 1.01
C PHE A 183 -0.72 -5.88 -0.50
N THR A 184 0.30 -6.30 -1.25
CA THR A 184 0.19 -6.56 -2.69
C THR A 184 -0.81 -7.69 -2.97
N ALA A 185 -0.84 -8.73 -2.14
CA ALA A 185 -1.84 -9.79 -2.24
C ALA A 185 -3.27 -9.29 -1.98
N ALA A 186 -3.49 -8.33 -1.07
CA ALA A 186 -4.80 -7.72 -0.84
C ALA A 186 -5.21 -6.76 -1.95
N TYR A 187 -4.31 -5.84 -2.34
CA TYR A 187 -4.63 -4.71 -3.21
C TYR A 187 -4.62 -5.10 -4.69
N ALA A 188 -3.51 -5.64 -5.19
CA ALA A 188 -3.39 -6.07 -6.60
C ALA A 188 -4.08 -7.42 -6.87
N LYS A 189 -4.30 -8.21 -5.81
CA LYS A 189 -4.83 -9.59 -5.90
C LYS A 189 -4.07 -10.46 -6.87
N CYS A 190 -2.74 -10.34 -6.86
CA CYS A 190 -1.84 -11.15 -7.66
C CYS A 190 -2.20 -12.63 -7.63
N ARG A 191 -1.94 -13.34 -8.73
CA ARG A 191 -2.04 -14.81 -8.77
C ARG A 191 -1.26 -15.42 -7.61
N LYS A 192 -0.07 -14.88 -7.36
CA LYS A 192 0.81 -15.25 -6.25
C LYS A 192 1.72 -14.08 -5.87
N SER A 193 1.85 -13.79 -4.59
CA SER A 193 2.82 -12.85 -4.02
C SER A 193 3.79 -13.60 -3.12
N VAL A 194 5.10 -13.49 -3.34
CA VAL A 194 6.10 -14.25 -2.56
C VAL A 194 7.13 -13.31 -1.96
N GLY A 195 7.42 -13.48 -0.68
CA GLY A 195 8.57 -12.85 -0.02
C GLY A 195 9.65 -13.86 0.31
N ILE A 196 10.90 -13.53 0.04
CA ILE A 196 12.07 -14.32 0.46
C ILE A 196 12.93 -13.44 1.35
N GLU A 197 13.16 -13.89 2.59
CA GLU A 197 13.95 -13.17 3.58
C GLU A 197 15.04 -14.06 4.17
N LEU A 198 16.27 -13.55 4.21
CA LEU A 198 17.43 -14.29 4.70
C LEU A 198 17.41 -14.45 6.22
N SER A 199 17.12 -13.36 6.93
CA SER A 199 17.22 -13.30 8.38
C SER A 199 16.05 -14.03 9.05
N GLN A 200 16.37 -14.95 9.97
CA GLN A 200 15.38 -15.78 10.67
C GLN A 200 14.34 -14.94 11.41
N THR A 201 14.76 -13.90 12.13
CA THR A 201 13.84 -13.13 12.99
C THR A 201 12.79 -12.36 12.15
N PRO A 202 13.17 -11.55 11.14
CA PRO A 202 12.18 -10.97 10.23
C PRO A 202 11.33 -12.00 9.50
N ALA A 203 11.88 -13.13 9.07
CA ALA A 203 11.09 -14.19 8.45
C ALA A 203 10.05 -14.80 9.42
N ASN A 204 10.37 -14.91 10.71
CA ASN A 204 9.40 -15.32 11.74
C ASN A 204 8.29 -14.28 11.91
N TYR A 205 8.62 -12.99 11.91
CA TYR A 205 7.62 -11.92 11.89
C TYR A 205 6.74 -11.99 10.64
N ALA A 206 7.30 -12.27 9.46
CA ALA A 206 6.55 -12.44 8.23
C ALA A 206 5.55 -13.60 8.30
N LYS A 207 5.96 -14.74 8.85
CA LYS A 207 5.06 -15.88 9.08
C LYS A 207 3.90 -15.50 10.01
N ASN A 208 4.18 -14.81 11.10
CA ASN A 208 3.16 -14.36 12.06
C ASN A 208 2.21 -13.33 11.45
N LEU A 209 2.76 -12.32 10.76
CA LEU A 209 1.99 -11.30 10.04
C LEU A 209 1.05 -11.95 9.02
N GLY A 210 1.56 -12.89 8.21
CA GLY A 210 0.73 -13.64 7.26
C GLY A 210 -0.41 -14.42 7.94
N GLY A 211 -0.17 -14.95 9.14
CA GLY A 211 -1.20 -15.61 9.95
C GLY A 211 -2.30 -14.65 10.42
N TYR A 212 -1.93 -13.49 10.98
CA TYR A 212 -2.89 -12.48 11.40
C TYR A 212 -3.62 -11.85 10.21
N PHE A 213 -2.91 -11.56 9.12
CA PHE A 213 -3.49 -11.02 7.89
C PHE A 213 -4.60 -11.94 7.34
N LYS A 214 -4.38 -13.27 7.29
CA LYS A 214 -5.44 -14.21 6.87
C LYS A 214 -6.66 -14.15 7.78
N GLN A 215 -6.45 -14.10 9.10
CA GLN A 215 -7.55 -14.02 10.06
C GLN A 215 -8.33 -12.71 9.93
N LEU A 216 -7.63 -11.59 9.74
CA LEU A 216 -8.24 -10.27 9.56
C LEU A 216 -8.97 -10.16 8.22
N MET A 217 -8.39 -10.63 7.11
CA MET A 217 -9.07 -10.69 5.81
C MET A 217 -10.35 -11.53 5.90
N ALA A 218 -10.29 -12.69 6.56
CA ALA A 218 -11.46 -13.52 6.81
C ALA A 218 -12.49 -12.85 7.73
N HIS A 219 -12.03 -12.11 8.75
CA HIS A 219 -12.91 -11.36 9.65
C HIS A 219 -13.69 -10.28 8.90
N PHE A 220 -13.01 -9.48 8.08
CA PHE A 220 -13.62 -8.40 7.30
C PHE A 220 -14.31 -8.87 6.01
N GLY A 221 -14.41 -10.17 5.75
CA GLY A 221 -15.07 -10.71 4.54
C GLY A 221 -14.32 -10.41 3.24
N LYS A 222 -13.02 -10.11 3.31
CA LYS A 222 -12.20 -9.68 2.17
C LYS A 222 -11.49 -10.84 1.49
N SER A 223 -11.32 -10.70 0.18
CA SER A 223 -10.54 -11.63 -0.65
C SER A 223 -9.12 -11.10 -0.88
N HIS A 224 -8.13 -12.00 -0.91
CA HIS A 224 -6.75 -11.70 -1.28
C HIS A 224 -6.22 -12.73 -2.29
N GLY A 225 -5.17 -12.38 -3.03
CA GLY A 225 -4.39 -13.30 -3.84
C GLY A 225 -3.60 -14.31 -2.99
N ARG A 226 -3.08 -15.38 -3.59
CA ARG A 226 -2.22 -16.32 -2.87
C ARG A 226 -0.95 -15.60 -2.42
N PHE A 227 -0.48 -15.86 -1.21
CA PHE A 227 0.81 -15.34 -0.76
C PHE A 227 1.61 -16.34 0.07
N GLU A 228 2.93 -16.17 0.04
CA GLU A 228 3.90 -17.05 0.71
C GLU A 228 5.08 -16.24 1.27
N HIS A 229 5.57 -16.66 2.43
CA HIS A 229 6.79 -16.15 3.03
C HIS A 229 7.77 -17.30 3.18
N HIS A 230 8.99 -17.10 2.66
CA HIS A 230 10.05 -18.08 2.72
C HIS A 230 11.25 -17.49 3.46
N GLN A 231 11.80 -18.27 4.38
CA GLN A 231 13.12 -18.00 4.91
C GLN A 231 14.19 -18.61 4.01
N GLY A 232 15.16 -17.80 3.60
CA GLY A 232 16.36 -18.28 2.93
C GLY A 232 17.05 -17.22 2.10
N ASP A 233 18.20 -17.59 1.57
CA ASP A 233 18.91 -16.83 0.56
C ASP A 233 18.18 -16.94 -0.78
N PHE A 234 17.75 -15.82 -1.35
CA PHE A 234 17.09 -15.79 -2.67
C PHE A 234 18.03 -16.19 -3.82
N LEU A 235 19.35 -16.22 -3.62
CA LEU A 235 20.33 -16.75 -4.58
C LEU A 235 20.41 -18.29 -4.54
N ASN A 236 19.74 -18.94 -3.58
CA ASN A 236 19.72 -20.38 -3.51
C ASN A 236 18.98 -20.97 -4.74
N PRO A 237 19.53 -22.02 -5.41
CA PRO A 237 18.92 -22.64 -6.58
C PRO A 237 17.45 -23.06 -6.40
N LYS A 238 17.02 -23.38 -5.17
CA LYS A 238 15.62 -23.74 -4.88
C LYS A 238 14.62 -22.64 -5.26
N PHE A 239 15.03 -21.38 -5.25
CA PHE A 239 14.19 -20.25 -5.63
C PHE A 239 14.36 -19.83 -7.09
N LYS A 240 15.34 -20.37 -7.82
CA LYS A 240 15.66 -19.94 -9.19
C LYS A 240 14.46 -20.11 -10.11
N LYS A 241 13.76 -21.25 -10.06
CA LYS A 241 12.53 -21.47 -10.83
C LYS A 241 11.46 -20.41 -10.55
N LEU A 242 11.21 -20.09 -9.28
CA LEU A 242 10.24 -19.06 -8.90
C LEU A 242 10.64 -17.69 -9.45
N ILE A 243 11.89 -17.28 -9.25
CA ILE A 243 12.38 -15.94 -9.57
C ILE A 243 12.53 -15.76 -11.08
N VAL A 244 13.12 -16.74 -11.75
CA VAL A 244 13.54 -16.64 -13.15
C VAL A 244 12.43 -17.03 -14.12
N GLU A 245 11.64 -18.05 -13.78
CA GLU A 245 10.63 -18.60 -14.70
C GLU A 245 9.20 -18.17 -14.37
N GLU A 246 8.86 -17.95 -13.10
CA GLU A 246 7.47 -17.69 -12.71
C GLU A 246 7.18 -16.21 -12.46
N ALA A 247 8.15 -15.45 -11.96
CA ALA A 247 7.97 -14.05 -11.57
C ALA A 247 7.71 -13.15 -12.80
N THR A 248 6.66 -12.35 -12.70
CA THR A 248 6.33 -11.30 -13.70
C THR A 248 6.66 -9.90 -13.17
N VAL A 249 6.74 -9.75 -11.85
CA VAL A 249 7.21 -8.53 -11.18
C VAL A 249 8.14 -8.91 -10.05
N ILE A 250 9.33 -8.30 -10.02
CA ILE A 250 10.32 -8.48 -8.96
C ILE A 250 10.56 -7.13 -8.28
N PHE A 251 10.40 -7.08 -6.96
CA PHE A 251 10.75 -5.92 -6.14
C PHE A 251 12.02 -6.20 -5.34
N ILE A 252 12.94 -5.23 -5.32
CA ILE A 252 14.19 -5.29 -4.57
C ILE A 252 14.45 -3.96 -3.88
N ASN A 253 14.29 -3.92 -2.56
CA ASN A 253 14.77 -2.78 -1.76
C ASN A 253 16.27 -2.88 -1.52
N ASN A 254 17.03 -2.57 -2.58
CA ASN A 254 18.48 -2.62 -2.59
C ASN A 254 19.17 -1.38 -1.99
N PHE A 255 18.47 -0.53 -1.23
CA PHE A 255 19.06 0.69 -0.67
C PHE A 255 20.32 0.41 0.17
N ALA A 256 20.32 -0.68 0.94
CA ALA A 256 21.43 -1.04 1.82
C ALA A 256 22.23 -2.27 1.33
N PHE A 257 21.99 -2.76 0.10
CA PHE A 257 22.68 -3.96 -0.40
C PHE A 257 24.13 -3.66 -0.74
N ALA A 258 25.03 -4.56 -0.34
CA ALA A 258 26.45 -4.48 -0.65
C ALA A 258 26.71 -4.65 -2.16
N PRO A 259 27.78 -4.02 -2.71
CA PRO A 259 28.12 -4.16 -4.13
C PRO A 259 28.25 -5.61 -4.61
N ASP A 260 28.84 -6.49 -3.80
CA ASP A 260 29.02 -7.91 -4.16
C ASP A 260 27.67 -8.63 -4.30
N LEU A 261 26.73 -8.35 -3.40
CA LEU A 261 25.38 -8.92 -3.50
C LEU A 261 24.66 -8.42 -4.75
N MET A 262 24.80 -7.13 -5.08
CA MET A 262 24.22 -6.55 -6.29
C MET A 262 24.81 -7.15 -7.57
N PHE A 263 26.11 -7.42 -7.59
CA PHE A 263 26.78 -8.11 -8.68
C PHE A 263 26.22 -9.52 -8.86
N ARG A 264 26.09 -10.27 -7.76
CA ARG A 264 25.51 -11.63 -7.77
C ARG A 264 24.05 -11.65 -8.23
N ILE A 265 23.19 -10.77 -7.72
CA ILE A 265 21.79 -10.64 -8.17
C ILE A 265 21.73 -10.47 -9.70
N THR A 266 22.58 -9.58 -10.23
CA THR A 266 22.60 -9.27 -11.66
C THR A 266 22.98 -10.51 -12.48
N ASN A 267 24.05 -11.21 -12.12
CA ASN A 267 24.60 -12.31 -12.91
C ASN A 267 23.93 -13.66 -12.67
N GLU A 268 23.38 -13.91 -11.48
CA GLU A 268 22.82 -15.22 -11.13
C GLU A 268 21.30 -15.29 -11.32
N LEU A 269 20.61 -14.13 -11.32
CA LEU A 269 19.15 -14.06 -11.42
C LEU A 269 18.67 -13.21 -12.60
N LEU A 270 19.09 -11.94 -12.68
CA LEU A 270 18.44 -10.98 -13.58
C LEU A 270 18.71 -11.24 -15.07
N GLN A 271 19.86 -11.81 -15.41
CA GLN A 271 20.21 -12.16 -16.80
C GLN A 271 19.37 -13.30 -17.37
N ASP A 272 18.81 -14.16 -16.52
CA ASP A 272 18.06 -15.34 -16.96
C ASP A 272 16.54 -15.09 -17.01
N LEU A 273 16.05 -13.92 -16.60
CA LEU A 273 14.62 -13.65 -16.47
C LEU A 273 13.88 -13.78 -17.81
N LYS A 274 12.65 -14.27 -17.76
CA LYS A 274 11.77 -14.29 -18.93
C LYS A 274 11.52 -12.88 -19.46
N HIS A 275 11.38 -12.80 -20.79
CA HIS A 275 11.01 -11.56 -21.46
C HIS A 275 9.73 -10.97 -20.87
N GLY A 276 9.75 -9.67 -20.58
CA GLY A 276 8.60 -8.95 -20.03
C GLY A 276 8.50 -8.99 -18.50
N THR A 277 9.41 -9.67 -17.80
CA THR A 277 9.53 -9.52 -16.34
C THR A 277 9.91 -8.08 -15.99
N ARG A 278 9.14 -7.47 -15.10
CA ARG A 278 9.32 -6.08 -14.63
C ARG A 278 10.12 -6.09 -13.33
N ILE A 279 11.17 -5.28 -13.25
CA ILE A 279 12.01 -5.17 -12.06
C ILE A 279 11.86 -3.77 -11.47
N VAL A 280 11.57 -3.71 -10.17
CA VAL A 280 11.46 -2.47 -9.40
C VAL A 280 12.54 -2.48 -8.32
N THR A 281 13.39 -1.44 -8.34
CA THR A 281 14.44 -1.27 -7.33
C THR A 281 14.47 0.13 -6.74
N THR A 282 14.97 0.23 -5.51
CA THR A 282 15.14 1.52 -4.82
C THR A 282 16.42 2.27 -5.21
N LYS A 283 17.44 1.55 -5.69
CA LYS A 283 18.66 2.09 -6.30
C LYS A 283 18.82 1.50 -7.70
N PRO A 284 19.21 2.29 -8.71
CA PRO A 284 19.47 1.76 -10.05
C PRO A 284 20.67 0.81 -10.05
N PHE A 285 20.68 -0.15 -10.97
CA PHE A 285 21.86 -0.98 -11.25
C PHE A 285 22.88 -0.17 -12.07
N GLY A 286 24.08 0.03 -11.51
CA GLY A 286 25.20 0.70 -12.18
C GLY A 286 25.11 2.24 -12.21
N ALA A 287 26.27 2.90 -12.18
CA ALA A 287 26.37 4.33 -12.46
C ALA A 287 26.00 4.58 -13.93
N LEU A 288 25.04 5.48 -14.16
CA LEU A 288 24.74 6.02 -15.47
C LEU A 288 26.00 6.67 -16.07
N LYS A 289 26.81 5.92 -16.82
CA LYS A 289 27.48 6.56 -17.96
C LYS A 289 26.38 6.89 -18.95
N LYS A 290 26.10 8.19 -19.11
CA LYS A 290 25.37 8.70 -20.27
C LYS A 290 25.98 8.00 -21.50
N ASP A 291 25.11 7.44 -22.33
CA ASP A 291 25.40 6.64 -23.54
C ASP A 291 25.65 5.14 -23.36
N ILE A 292 24.82 4.43 -22.57
CA ILE A 292 24.64 2.98 -22.74
C ILE A 292 23.15 2.67 -22.93
N THR A 293 22.77 2.54 -24.19
CA THR A 293 21.61 1.75 -24.60
C THR A 293 21.88 0.32 -24.15
N TYR A 294 21.07 -0.26 -23.26
CA TYR A 294 21.14 -1.70 -22.98
C TYR A 294 20.63 -2.44 -24.22
N ARG A 295 21.52 -2.66 -25.19
CA ARG A 295 21.40 -3.64 -26.24
C ARG A 295 22.57 -4.59 -26.05
N SER A 296 22.30 -5.79 -25.56
CA SER A 296 23.11 -6.95 -25.92
C SER A 296 22.16 -8.11 -26.11
N THR A 297 21.89 -8.37 -27.39
CA THR A 297 21.35 -9.62 -27.96
C THR A 297 20.35 -10.42 -27.12
N GLY A 298 19.05 -10.21 -27.38
CA GLY A 298 17.98 -11.17 -27.05
C GLY A 298 17.30 -10.98 -25.70
N GLY A 299 16.40 -10.00 -25.58
CA GLY A 299 15.44 -9.90 -24.47
C GLY A 299 15.30 -8.47 -23.94
N ALA A 300 14.16 -7.81 -24.19
CA ALA A 300 13.91 -6.47 -23.66
C ALA A 300 13.53 -6.56 -22.16
N LEU A 301 14.49 -6.25 -21.28
CA LEU A 301 14.23 -5.95 -19.86
C LEU A 301 13.86 -4.47 -19.73
N THR A 302 12.64 -4.16 -19.28
CA THR A 302 12.24 -2.80 -18.92
C THR A 302 12.49 -2.57 -17.43
N LEU A 303 13.55 -1.84 -17.10
CA LEU A 303 13.82 -1.38 -15.73
C LEU A 303 13.02 -0.10 -15.46
N ILE A 304 12.05 -0.16 -14.56
CA ILE A 304 11.20 1.00 -14.23
C ILE A 304 11.77 1.68 -12.99
N ARG A 305 12.25 2.92 -13.19
CA ARG A 305 12.90 3.74 -12.16
C ARG A 305 11.85 4.54 -11.40
N TYR A 306 11.35 4.00 -10.30
CA TYR A 306 10.35 4.68 -9.48
C TYR A 306 10.98 5.62 -8.42
N TYR A 307 12.19 5.31 -7.93
CA TYR A 307 12.67 5.85 -6.65
C TYR A 307 13.19 7.30 -6.66
N GLU A 308 13.61 7.85 -7.81
CA GLU A 308 14.19 9.21 -7.86
C GLU A 308 13.15 10.30 -8.15
N ALA A 309 12.12 10.02 -8.97
CA ALA A 309 11.16 11.03 -9.41
C ALA A 309 10.23 11.50 -8.28
N GLU A 310 9.73 10.59 -7.44
CA GLU A 310 8.83 10.93 -6.33
C GLU A 310 9.57 11.57 -5.15
N ARG A 311 10.83 11.19 -4.93
CA ARG A 311 11.68 11.80 -3.91
C ARG A 311 12.06 13.23 -4.28
N GLN A 312 12.34 13.52 -5.56
CA GLN A 312 12.63 14.87 -6.02
C GLN A 312 11.42 15.80 -5.89
N LYS A 313 10.20 15.30 -6.15
CA LYS A 313 8.95 16.05 -5.93
C LYS A 313 8.71 16.45 -4.46
N LYS A 314 9.13 15.61 -3.51
CA LYS A 314 9.01 15.92 -2.06
C LYS A 314 10.14 16.82 -1.53
N LEU A 315 11.27 16.90 -2.23
CA LEU A 315 12.43 17.72 -1.87
C LEU A 315 12.45 19.11 -2.52
N ASP A 316 11.47 19.44 -3.38
CA ASP A 316 11.29 20.76 -3.98
C ASP A 316 10.06 21.51 -3.39
N PRO A 317 10.20 22.26 -2.28
CA PRO A 317 9.15 23.13 -1.77
C PRO A 317 8.82 24.31 -2.70
N LYS A 318 9.58 24.51 -3.79
CA LYS A 318 9.52 25.70 -4.66
C LYS A 318 8.59 25.60 -5.87
N SER A 319 7.69 24.62 -5.93
CA SER A 319 6.67 24.53 -7.00
C SER A 319 5.23 24.78 -6.53
N ARG A 320 5.04 25.23 -5.29
CA ARG A 320 3.76 25.71 -4.76
C ARG A 320 3.78 27.21 -4.47
N GLU A 321 4.19 28.02 -5.43
CA GLU A 321 3.81 29.44 -5.48
C GLU A 321 3.57 29.80 -6.94
N GLY A 322 2.33 30.19 -7.27
CA GLY A 322 1.99 30.64 -8.62
C GLY A 322 0.56 30.37 -9.07
N SER A 323 -0.45 30.71 -8.26
CA SER A 323 -1.74 31.19 -8.75
C SER A 323 -2.59 31.71 -7.60
N ASP A 324 -2.24 32.88 -7.08
CA ASP A 324 -3.18 33.78 -6.38
C ASP A 324 -2.76 35.21 -6.73
N GLU A 325 -3.20 35.69 -7.89
CA GLU A 325 -3.19 37.12 -8.21
C GLU A 325 -4.30 37.79 -7.39
N VAL A 326 -3.92 38.30 -6.22
CA VAL A 326 -4.70 39.32 -5.51
C VAL A 326 -4.36 40.67 -6.17
N ASN A 327 -5.36 41.23 -6.84
CA ASN A 327 -5.39 42.64 -7.25
C ASN A 327 -5.34 43.52 -5.99
N ASP A 328 -4.23 44.21 -5.76
CA ASP A 328 -4.23 45.48 -5.03
C ASP A 328 -2.98 46.31 -5.35
N GLU A 329 -3.03 47.09 -6.43
CA GLU A 329 -2.03 48.12 -6.72
C GLU A 329 -2.38 49.43 -6.00
N SER A 330 -1.80 49.57 -4.81
CA SER A 330 -1.03 50.73 -4.36
C SER A 330 -1.65 52.14 -4.47
N GLU A 331 -2.22 52.61 -3.36
CA GLU A 331 -2.10 54.01 -2.96
C GLU A 331 -0.67 54.32 -2.50
N LYS A 332 0.12 55.05 -3.30
CA LYS A 332 1.17 55.96 -2.80
C LYS A 332 1.76 56.86 -3.90
N LYS A 333 0.97 57.82 -4.37
CA LYS A 333 1.42 59.16 -4.82
C LYS A 333 0.20 60.08 -4.56
N THR A 334 0.22 61.11 -3.73
CA THR A 334 1.22 62.18 -3.65
C THR A 334 0.96 63.04 -2.41
N LYS A 335 2.00 63.35 -1.63
CA LYS A 335 2.01 64.58 -0.81
C LYS A 335 2.01 65.78 -1.76
N LYS A 336 0.87 66.45 -1.95
CA LYS A 336 0.85 67.91 -2.18
C LYS A 336 -0.52 68.51 -1.86
N ARG A 337 -0.53 69.18 -0.71
CA ARG A 337 -1.47 70.20 -0.24
C ARG A 337 -1.91 71.17 -1.36
N LYS A 338 -3.22 71.39 -1.53
CA LYS A 338 -3.99 72.60 -1.14
C LYS A 338 -5.30 72.69 -1.93
N ASN A 339 -6.39 72.89 -1.20
CA ASN A 339 -7.65 73.60 -1.48
C ASN A 339 -8.08 73.77 -2.96
N LYS A 340 -9.28 73.31 -3.31
CA LYS A 340 -10.49 74.16 -3.32
C LYS A 340 -11.74 73.35 -3.67
N GLU A 341 -12.85 73.86 -3.16
CA GLU A 341 -14.21 73.38 -3.28
C GLU A 341 -14.78 73.51 -4.70
N THR A 342 -15.91 72.81 -4.86
CA THR A 342 -17.10 73.17 -5.64
C THR A 342 -17.10 73.05 -7.16
N GLU A 343 -18.22 72.46 -7.57
CA GLU A 343 -18.97 72.66 -8.81
C GLU A 343 -18.67 71.75 -10.00
N ALA A 344 -19.70 70.95 -10.26
CA ALA A 344 -20.01 70.33 -11.52
C ALA A 344 -20.26 71.41 -12.57
N GLU A 345 -19.77 71.21 -13.79
CA GLU A 345 -20.68 71.13 -14.93
C GLU A 345 -20.05 70.51 -16.18
N CYS A 346 -20.97 69.94 -16.92
CA CYS A 346 -20.93 69.25 -18.20
C CYS A 346 -20.16 69.98 -19.32
N SER A 347 -19.59 69.14 -20.21
CA SER A 347 -19.66 69.24 -21.68
C SER A 347 -18.39 69.55 -22.48
N SER A 348 -18.37 68.88 -23.65
CA SER A 348 -17.55 69.04 -24.86
C SER A 348 -16.20 68.28 -24.95
N THR A 349 -16.12 67.23 -25.78
CA THR A 349 -15.63 67.19 -27.20
C THR A 349 -14.17 67.67 -27.28
N SER A 350 -13.15 66.94 -27.75
CA SER A 350 -13.03 66.23 -29.03
C SER A 350 -11.66 65.51 -29.15
N GLN A 351 -11.69 64.34 -29.79
CA GLN A 351 -10.76 63.85 -30.83
C GLN A 351 -9.28 63.48 -30.57
N SER A 352 -9.03 62.22 -30.95
CA SER A 352 -7.89 61.67 -31.74
C SER A 352 -6.55 61.57 -31.00
N THR A 353 -5.78 60.49 -31.06
CA THR A 353 -5.39 59.49 -32.08
C THR A 353 -4.90 58.25 -31.29
N GLY A 354 -4.92 56.99 -31.71
CA GLY A 354 -4.47 56.39 -32.96
C GLY A 354 -3.86 55.01 -32.65
N ASN A 355 -4.20 54.03 -33.50
CA ASN A 355 -3.54 52.75 -33.78
C ASN A 355 -3.64 51.53 -32.84
N HIS A 356 -4.63 50.70 -33.19
CA HIS A 356 -4.64 49.24 -33.03
C HIS A 356 -3.45 48.54 -33.71
N LYS A 357 -2.81 47.59 -33.01
CA LYS A 357 -2.01 46.51 -33.60
C LYS A 357 -2.71 45.16 -33.45
N LYS A 358 -2.62 44.40 -34.54
CA LYS A 358 -3.23 43.09 -34.82
C LYS A 358 -2.77 42.00 -33.86
N LYS A 359 -3.71 41.09 -33.56
CA LYS A 359 -3.54 39.81 -32.87
C LYS A 359 -2.78 38.81 -33.77
N GLU A 360 -1.67 38.27 -33.27
CA GLU A 360 -1.13 36.97 -33.69
C GLU A 360 -1.66 35.89 -32.74
N LYS A 361 -2.23 34.83 -33.32
CA LYS A 361 -2.57 33.59 -32.62
C LYS A 361 -1.35 32.67 -32.64
N MET A 362 -0.86 32.28 -31.47
CA MET A 362 0.01 31.11 -31.33
C MET A 362 -0.67 30.08 -30.44
N SER A 363 -0.84 28.88 -31.00
CA SER A 363 -1.36 27.69 -30.36
C SER A 363 -0.42 27.18 -29.27
N ASN A 364 -0.95 26.62 -28.19
CA ASN A 364 -0.19 25.70 -27.34
C ASN A 364 -0.88 24.35 -27.20
N LYS A 365 -0.04 23.32 -27.36
CA LYS A 365 -0.32 21.91 -27.62
C LYS A 365 -0.96 21.19 -26.44
N LYS A 366 -1.96 20.35 -26.74
CA LYS A 366 -2.30 19.14 -25.96
C LYS A 366 -1.07 18.21 -25.95
N VAL A 367 -0.59 17.83 -24.77
CA VAL A 367 0.39 16.75 -24.62
C VAL A 367 -0.36 15.42 -24.72
N SER A 368 -0.20 14.76 -25.86
CA SER A 368 -0.59 13.37 -26.09
C SER A 368 0.45 12.46 -25.41
N ARG A 369 0.01 11.58 -24.50
CA ARG A 369 0.86 10.49 -23.97
C ARG A 369 0.67 9.26 -24.85
N THR A 370 1.68 8.99 -25.67
CA THR A 370 1.73 7.81 -26.54
C THR A 370 2.01 6.56 -25.72
N VAL A 371 1.03 5.66 -25.68
CA VAL A 371 1.22 4.26 -25.28
C VAL A 371 1.64 3.51 -26.55
N PHE A 372 2.85 2.98 -26.59
CA PHE A 372 3.26 2.09 -27.68
C PHE A 372 2.80 0.67 -27.37
N THR A 373 1.89 0.16 -28.19
CA THR A 373 1.63 -1.28 -28.33
C THR A 373 2.30 -1.72 -29.64
N ALA A 374 3.15 -2.74 -29.60
CA ALA A 374 3.74 -3.30 -30.80
C ALA A 374 2.85 -4.44 -31.32
N SER A 375 2.45 -4.32 -32.58
CA SER A 375 1.64 -5.28 -33.32
C SER A 375 2.42 -6.55 -33.68
N THR A 376 1.70 -7.66 -33.80
CA THR A 376 2.14 -8.91 -34.41
C THR A 376 2.56 -8.69 -35.87
N GLY A 377 3.84 -8.94 -36.17
CA GLY A 377 4.34 -9.09 -37.54
C GLY A 377 4.80 -10.53 -37.75
N ALA A 378 4.01 -11.31 -38.49
CA ALA A 378 4.42 -12.60 -39.02
C ALA A 378 5.25 -12.40 -40.29
N LEU A 379 6.43 -13.01 -40.38
CA LEU A 379 7.19 -13.31 -41.60
C LEU A 379 8.01 -14.58 -41.31
N LEU A 380 7.52 -15.77 -41.66
CA LEU A 380 7.82 -16.51 -42.90
C LEU A 380 9.33 -16.66 -43.18
N SER A 381 9.76 -17.94 -43.23
CA SER A 381 11.08 -18.38 -43.68
C SER A 381 11.39 -17.93 -45.11
N PRO A 382 12.68 -17.82 -45.44
CA PRO A 382 13.12 -18.43 -46.70
C PRO A 382 14.34 -19.34 -46.52
N ASN A 383 14.16 -20.53 -47.09
CA ASN A 383 15.18 -21.44 -47.56
C ASN A 383 16.16 -20.78 -48.54
N HIS A 384 17.39 -21.31 -48.55
CA HIS A 384 18.33 -21.43 -49.68
C HIS A 384 18.95 -20.14 -50.26
N TYR A 385 20.27 -20.00 -50.15
CA TYR A 385 21.22 -20.08 -51.27
C TYR A 385 22.68 -20.16 -50.75
N LYS A 386 23.35 -21.23 -51.20
CA LYS A 386 24.77 -21.62 -51.07
C LYS A 386 25.29 -22.12 -49.72
#